data_AF-A0A1S8CKI2-F1
#
_entry.id   AF-A0A1S8CKI2-F1
#
_cell.length_a   1.000
_cell.length_b   1.000
_cell.length_c   1.000
_cell.angle_alpha   90.00
_cell.angle_beta   90.00
_cell.angle_gamma   90.00
#
_symmetry.space_group_name_H-M   'P 1'
#
loop_
_entity.id
_entity.type
_entity.pdbx_description
1 polymer ?
#
loop_
_entity_poly.entity_id
_entity_poly.type
_entity_poly.pdbx_seq_one_letter_code
_entity_poly.pdbx_strand_id
1 'polypeptide(L)'
;MISPLKYNELVKRVEALEMALAAIQRKDTLPEGMAPLTTLAAEMGLSTSKAEELARNCGVMIVKQGHGHIVHEAKFREAALIIIKGAKRKYGSKYWFHPLIGKFTMTVRPQL
;
A
#
# COMPACT_ATOMS: atom_id res chain seq x y z
N MET A 1 12.15 26.23 -23.19
CA MET A 1 12.05 26.86 -21.85
C MET A 1 10.61 26.75 -21.38
N ILE A 2 10.38 26.45 -20.10
CA ILE A 2 9.03 26.48 -19.52
C ILE A 2 8.57 27.94 -19.39
N SER A 3 7.28 28.21 -19.60
CA SER A 3 6.77 29.57 -19.44
C SER A 3 6.73 29.98 -17.96
N PRO A 4 6.90 31.27 -17.61
CA PRO A 4 6.86 31.74 -16.22
C PRO A 4 5.55 31.38 -15.51
N LEU A 5 4.43 31.39 -16.24
CA LEU A 5 3.12 30.97 -15.73
C LEU A 5 3.09 29.49 -15.34
N LYS A 6 3.63 28.62 -16.21
CA LYS A 6 3.70 27.18 -15.94
C LYS A 6 4.67 26.87 -14.80
N TYR A 7 5.77 27.61 -14.69
CA TYR A 7 6.70 27.51 -13.57
C TYR A 7 6.00 27.85 -12.24
N ASN A 8 5.30 28.98 -12.17
CA ASN A 8 4.58 29.40 -10.96
C ASN A 8 3.47 28.42 -10.56
N GLU A 9 2.77 27.84 -11.54
CA GLU A 9 1.77 26.80 -11.27
C GLU A 9 2.41 25.54 -10.70
N LEU A 10 3.55 25.12 -11.26
CA LEU A 10 4.32 23.97 -10.76
C LEU A 10 4.84 24.21 -9.34
N VAL A 11 5.39 25.40 -9.05
CA VAL A 11 5.84 25.77 -7.70
C VAL A 11 4.70 25.66 -6.70
N LYS A 12 3.52 26.22 -6.99
CA LYS A 12 2.35 26.12 -6.11
C LYS A 12 1.91 24.69 -5.85
N ARG A 13 1.95 23.83 -6.88
CA ARG A 13 1.62 22.40 -6.74
C ARG A 13 2.63 21.68 -5.86
N VAL A 14 3.92 22.01 -5.99
CA VAL A 14 4.99 21.44 -5.15
C VAL A 14 4.85 21.90 -3.70
N GLU A 15 4.63 23.20 -3.45
CA GLU A 15 4.42 23.73 -2.10
C GLU A 15 3.21 23.07 -1.40
N ALA A 16 2.11 22.87 -2.14
CA ALA A 16 0.93 22.17 -1.62
C ALA A 16 1.25 20.71 -1.25
N LEU A 17 2.04 20.02 -2.07
CA LEU A 17 2.49 18.65 -1.79
C LEU A 17 3.42 18.59 -0.58
N GLU A 18 4.37 19.53 -0.45
CA GLU A 18 5.29 19.60 0.69
C GLU A 18 4.54 19.84 2.00
N MET A 19 3.54 20.74 2.00
CA MET A 19 2.69 20.95 3.17
C MET A 19 1.89 19.70 3.54
N ALA A 20 1.32 18.99 2.56
CA ALA A 20 0.61 17.75 2.79
C ALA A 20 1.53 16.67 3.36
N LEU A 21 2.75 16.54 2.84
CA LEU A 21 3.76 15.60 3.35
C LEU A 21 4.20 15.93 4.78
N ALA A 22 4.37 17.22 5.10
CA ALA A 22 4.68 17.68 6.46
C ALA A 22 3.53 17.39 7.44
N ALA A 23 2.28 17.49 7.00
CA ALA A 23 1.12 17.11 7.80
C ALA A 23 1.08 15.60 8.05
N ILE A 24 1.42 14.78 7.05
CA ILE A 24 1.52 13.30 7.17
C ILE A 24 2.63 12.88 8.16
N GLN A 25 3.70 13.68 8.29
CA GLN A 25 4.76 13.42 9.29
C GLN A 25 4.31 13.64 10.74
N ARG A 26 3.17 14.28 10.99
CA ARG A 26 2.59 14.36 12.35
C ARG A 26 2.11 12.96 12.73
N LYS A 27 2.85 12.33 13.64
CA LYS A 27 2.84 10.90 13.96
C LYS A 27 1.46 10.30 14.29
N ASP A 28 0.48 11.11 14.69
CA ASP A 28 -0.77 10.61 15.27
C ASP A 28 -2.02 10.79 14.39
N THR A 29 -1.92 11.43 13.22
CA THR A 29 -3.08 11.57 12.31
C THR A 29 -2.95 10.63 11.13
N LEU A 30 -3.85 9.64 11.05
CA LEU A 30 -4.03 8.81 9.86
C LEU A 30 -4.61 9.70 8.75
N PRO A 31 -3.89 9.92 7.64
CA PRO A 31 -4.40 10.74 6.54
C PRO A 31 -5.64 10.12 5.91
N GLU A 32 -6.54 10.95 5.37
CA GLU A 32 -7.73 10.47 4.67
C GLU A 32 -7.35 9.54 3.51
N GLY A 33 -8.04 8.40 3.40
CA GLY A 33 -7.78 7.37 2.39
C GLY A 33 -6.56 6.49 2.65
N MET A 34 -5.81 6.71 3.75
CA MET A 34 -4.75 5.82 4.22
C MET A 34 -5.27 4.91 5.33
N ALA A 35 -4.78 3.68 5.37
CA ALA A 35 -5.10 2.73 6.43
C ALA A 35 -3.85 1.96 6.89
N PRO A 36 -3.81 1.49 8.16
CA PRO A 36 -2.72 0.65 8.63
C PRO A 36 -2.58 -0.62 7.79
N LEU A 37 -1.38 -0.86 7.27
CA LEU A 37 -1.08 -2.02 6.44
C LEU A 37 -1.35 -3.33 7.19
N THR A 38 -1.09 -3.37 8.49
CA THR A 38 -1.31 -4.55 9.33
C THR A 38 -2.78 -4.96 9.37
N THR A 39 -3.69 -3.98 9.46
CA THR A 39 -5.13 -4.20 9.42
C THR A 39 -5.55 -4.77 8.07
N LEU A 40 -5.16 -4.13 6.97
CA LEU A 40 -5.49 -4.61 5.62
C LEU A 40 -4.86 -5.98 5.32
N ALA A 41 -3.65 -6.23 5.80
CA ALA A 41 -3.00 -7.53 5.65
C ALA A 41 -3.82 -8.63 6.33
N ALA A 42 -4.29 -8.41 7.55
CA ALA A 42 -5.11 -9.36 8.28
C ALA A 42 -6.45 -9.63 7.58
N GLU A 43 -7.15 -8.58 7.10
CA GLU A 43 -8.39 -8.71 6.35
C GLU A 43 -8.22 -9.52 5.07
N MET A 44 -7.10 -9.34 4.36
CA MET A 44 -6.78 -10.05 3.13
C MET A 44 -6.07 -11.40 3.37
N GLY A 45 -5.94 -11.84 4.64
CA GLY A 45 -5.26 -13.08 5.05
C GLY A 45 -3.80 -13.18 4.60
N LEU A 46 -3.12 -12.05 4.50
CA LEU A 46 -1.71 -11.92 4.16
C LEU A 46 -0.87 -11.70 5.42
N SER A 47 0.37 -12.19 5.42
CA SER A 47 1.36 -11.74 6.41
C SER A 47 1.72 -10.28 6.13
N THR A 48 2.11 -9.54 7.17
CA THR A 48 2.48 -8.12 7.05
C THR A 48 3.62 -7.90 6.07
N SER A 49 4.67 -8.74 6.14
CA SER A 49 5.79 -8.74 5.19
C SER A 49 5.32 -8.91 3.73
N LYS A 50 4.35 -9.79 3.48
CA LYS A 50 3.82 -9.98 2.12
C LYS A 50 2.88 -8.86 1.68
N ALA A 51 2.11 -8.29 2.59
CA ALA A 51 1.34 -7.09 2.31
C ALA A 51 2.26 -5.92 1.91
N GLU A 52 3.41 -5.77 2.57
CA GLU A 52 4.39 -4.74 2.20
C GLU A 52 4.99 -4.97 0.81
N GLU A 53 5.41 -6.20 0.51
CA GLU A 53 5.91 -6.56 -0.84
C GLU A 53 4.85 -6.32 -1.90
N LEU A 54 3.59 -6.68 -1.63
CA LEU A 54 2.46 -6.43 -2.52
C LEU A 54 2.30 -4.94 -2.79
N ALA A 55 2.28 -4.11 -1.74
CA ALA A 55 2.15 -2.67 -1.88
C ALA A 55 3.27 -2.09 -2.75
N ARG A 56 4.53 -2.47 -2.47
CA ARG A 56 5.70 -2.02 -3.23
C ARG A 56 5.66 -2.46 -4.70
N ASN A 57 5.36 -3.73 -4.97
CA ASN A 57 5.39 -4.27 -6.32
C ASN A 57 4.20 -3.83 -7.18
N CYS A 58 3.07 -3.49 -6.55
CA CYS A 58 1.87 -3.01 -7.24
C CYS A 58 1.79 -1.47 -7.31
N GLY A 59 2.81 -0.74 -6.87
CA GLY A 59 2.83 0.73 -6.91
C GLY A 59 1.80 1.38 -5.97
N VAL A 60 1.39 0.68 -4.92
CA VAL A 60 0.53 1.25 -3.89
C VAL A 60 1.38 2.14 -2.99
N MET A 61 0.93 3.38 -2.78
CA MET A 61 1.60 4.30 -1.87
C MET A 61 1.69 3.69 -0.46
N ILE A 62 2.92 3.58 0.04
CA ILE A 62 3.25 3.06 1.36
C ILE A 62 4.12 4.06 2.10
N VAL A 63 3.76 4.37 3.34
CA VAL A 63 4.47 5.33 4.19
C VAL A 63 4.76 4.68 5.54
N LYS A 64 5.97 4.88 6.06
CA LYS A 64 6.35 4.41 7.39
C LYS A 64 5.73 5.33 8.46
N GLN A 65 4.96 4.76 9.38
CA GLN A 65 4.35 5.48 10.50
C GLN A 65 4.68 4.74 11.82
N GLY A 66 5.51 5.35 12.66
CA GLY A 66 5.99 4.74 13.89
C GLY A 66 6.72 3.41 13.64
N HIS A 67 6.21 2.33 14.25
CA HIS A 67 6.72 0.96 14.07
C HIS A 67 6.08 0.20 12.90
N GLY A 68 5.08 0.80 12.22
CA GLY A 68 4.33 0.16 11.14
C GLY A 68 4.37 0.91 9.82
N HIS A 69 3.53 0.46 8.90
CA HIS A 69 3.29 1.09 7.62
C HIS A 69 1.81 1.43 7.47
N ILE A 70 1.54 2.55 6.81
CA ILE A 70 0.22 2.91 6.31
C ILE A 70 0.24 2.88 4.78
N VAL A 71 -0.87 2.49 4.18
CA VAL A 71 -1.02 2.39 2.73
C VAL A 71 -2.32 3.01 2.26
N HIS A 72 -2.37 3.42 1.00
CA HIS A 72 -3.61 3.89 0.40
C HIS A 72 -4.62 2.74 0.32
N GLU A 73 -5.73 2.86 1.03
CA GLU A 73 -6.63 1.73 1.31
C GLU A 73 -7.25 1.15 0.03
N ALA A 74 -7.96 1.98 -0.74
CA ALA A 74 -8.67 1.52 -1.94
C ALA A 74 -7.74 0.85 -2.95
N LYS A 75 -6.56 1.45 -3.18
CA LYS A 75 -5.54 0.93 -4.09
C LYS A 75 -4.92 -0.37 -3.58
N PHE A 76 -4.70 -0.48 -2.27
CA PHE A 76 -4.23 -1.72 -1.69
C PHE A 76 -5.24 -2.86 -1.87
N ARG A 77 -6.52 -2.62 -1.56
CA ARG A 77 -7.59 -3.62 -1.71
C ARG A 77 -7.74 -4.07 -3.16
N GLU A 78 -7.73 -3.12 -4.10
CA GLU A 78 -7.78 -3.39 -5.55
C GLU A 78 -6.61 -4.30 -5.98
N ALA A 79 -5.38 -3.93 -5.64
CA ALA A 79 -4.19 -4.71 -5.95
C ALA A 79 -4.24 -6.11 -5.30
N ALA A 80 -4.59 -6.17 -4.01
CA ALA A 80 -4.68 -7.43 -3.28
C ALA A 80 -5.71 -8.38 -3.91
N LEU A 81 -6.87 -7.89 -4.33
CA LEU A 81 -7.88 -8.71 -5.00
C LEU A 81 -7.41 -9.25 -6.35
N ILE A 82 -6.75 -8.42 -7.17
CA ILE A 82 -6.19 -8.85 -8.47
C ILE A 82 -5.18 -9.98 -8.25
N ILE A 83 -4.26 -9.77 -7.32
CA ILE A 83 -3.18 -10.70 -6.99
C ILE A 83 -3.74 -12.01 -6.41
N ILE A 84 -4.72 -11.93 -5.50
CA ILE A 84 -5.34 -13.12 -4.89
C ILE A 84 -6.10 -13.94 -5.95
N LYS A 85 -6.86 -13.28 -6.82
CA LYS A 85 -7.59 -13.94 -7.91
C LYS A 85 -6.66 -14.52 -8.98
N GLY A 86 -5.54 -13.85 -9.28
CA GLY A 86 -4.56 -14.27 -10.28
C GLY A 86 -3.65 -15.42 -9.83
N ALA A 87 -3.72 -15.83 -8.57
CA ALA A 87 -2.87 -16.89 -8.06
C ALA A 87 -3.28 -18.27 -8.60
N LYS A 88 -2.32 -19.02 -9.14
CA LYS A 88 -2.55 -20.31 -9.82
C LYS A 88 -2.99 -21.47 -8.90
N ARG A 89 -3.08 -21.25 -7.59
CA ARG A 89 -3.40 -22.25 -6.56
C ARG A 89 -4.31 -21.64 -5.50
N LYS A 90 -5.13 -22.48 -4.84
CA LYS A 90 -6.14 -22.07 -3.85
C LYS A 90 -5.56 -21.12 -2.79
N TYR A 91 -6.26 -20.01 -2.56
CA TYR A 91 -6.06 -19.12 -1.41
C TYR A 91 -5.97 -19.94 -0.12
N GLY A 92 -4.94 -19.73 0.69
CA GLY A 92 -4.73 -20.52 1.90
C GLY A 92 -3.75 -21.71 1.79
N SER A 93 -3.16 -21.95 0.61
CA SER A 93 -2.24 -23.08 0.37
C SER A 93 -0.79 -22.79 0.77
N LYS A 94 -0.07 -23.80 1.28
CA LYS A 94 1.39 -23.77 1.53
C LYS A 94 2.22 -23.41 0.29
N TYR A 95 1.66 -23.60 -0.91
CA TYR A 95 2.29 -23.31 -2.21
C TYR A 95 1.54 -22.22 -2.99
N TRP A 96 0.76 -21.40 -2.30
CA TRP A 96 0.13 -20.25 -2.91
C TRP A 96 1.22 -19.36 -3.50
N PHE A 97 1.10 -19.02 -4.79
CA PHE A 97 2.13 -18.33 -5.57
C PHE A 97 1.48 -17.37 -6.56
N HIS A 98 2.01 -16.16 -6.64
CA HIS A 98 1.65 -15.18 -7.66
C HIS A 98 2.92 -14.70 -8.40
N PRO A 99 2.95 -14.64 -9.74
CA PRO A 99 4.15 -14.27 -10.51
C PRO A 99 4.82 -12.95 -10.09
N LEU A 100 4.05 -11.95 -9.66
CA LEU A 100 4.56 -10.63 -9.28
C LEU A 100 5.03 -10.51 -7.81
N ILE A 101 4.59 -11.39 -6.91
CA ILE A 101 4.88 -11.27 -5.47
C ILE A 101 5.42 -12.58 -4.86
N GLY A 102 5.73 -13.55 -5.72
CA GLY A 102 6.32 -14.83 -5.35
C GLY A 102 5.38 -15.72 -4.54
N LYS A 103 5.99 -16.55 -3.69
CA LYS A 103 5.28 -17.48 -2.81
C LYS A 103 4.72 -16.74 -1.60
N PHE A 104 3.46 -17.00 -1.26
CA PHE A 104 2.86 -16.49 -0.04
C PHE A 104 3.27 -17.37 1.13
N THR A 105 3.93 -16.80 2.14
CA THR A 105 4.17 -17.43 3.44
C THR A 105 3.07 -16.96 4.38
N MET A 106 2.11 -17.86 4.63
CA MET A 106 1.05 -17.61 5.59
C MET A 106 1.55 -17.88 7.00
N THR A 107 1.34 -16.94 7.90
CA THR A 107 1.59 -17.11 9.34
C THR A 107 0.38 -17.70 10.07
N VAL A 108 -0.85 -17.45 9.58
CA VAL A 108 -2.11 -17.98 10.15
C VAL A 108 -3.12 -18.24 9.02
N ARG A 109 -3.93 -19.30 9.14
CA ARG A 109 -5.03 -19.61 8.20
C ARG A 109 -6.20 -18.64 8.45
N PRO A 110 -6.71 -17.91 7.45
CA PRO A 110 -7.92 -17.11 7.62
C PRO A 110 -9.13 -18.02 7.84
N GLN A 111 -9.92 -17.71 8.87
CA GLN A 111 -11.23 -18.30 9.10
C GLN A 111 -12.17 -17.66 8.06
N LEU A 112 -12.80 -18.49 7.22
CA LEU A 112 -13.80 -18.07 6.24
C LEU A 112 -15.10 -17.63 6.90
#